data_AF-A0A8T1KS56-F1
#
_entry.id   AF-A0A8T1KS56-F1
#
_cell.length_a   1.000
_cell.length_b   1.000
_cell.length_c   1.000
_cell.angle_alpha   90.00
_cell.angle_beta   90.00
_cell.angle_gamma   90.00
#
_symmetry.space_group_name_H-M   'P 1'
#
loop_
_entity.id
_entity.type
_entity.pdbx_description
1 polymer ?
#
loop_
_entity_poly.entity_id
_entity_poly.type
_entity_poly.pdbx_seq_one_letter_code
_entity_poly.pdbx_strand_id
1 'polypeptide(L)'
;MHGFAVFLARYKYNVTVVISPPKTYKVAQKKKATEGLLPATTLDKIGEGVVSHPFVLLQVNFGGTHWGCLVVDRGAKLVKMYDSMGGKRNRKRLQNMAAEIRAGPLHYDSYNDLEVTEPMQTDSDSCGVFVYRLFWTCVSSKAPSGVSPAGVTKLRWDMLHAIMKVQPR
;
A
#
# COMPACT_ATOMS: atom_id res chain seq x y z
N MET A 1 -18.77 -0.75 -7.55
CA MET A 1 -17.38 -0.90 -7.09
C MET A 1 -16.55 0.12 -7.86
N HIS A 2 -16.06 1.17 -7.20
CA HIS A 2 -15.33 2.26 -7.85
C HIS A 2 -13.85 2.10 -7.55
N GLY A 3 -13.06 1.76 -8.56
CA GLY A 3 -11.60 1.78 -8.51
C GLY A 3 -11.09 2.46 -9.78
N PHE A 4 -10.10 3.33 -9.63
CA PHE A 4 -9.33 3.90 -10.74
C PHE A 4 -7.84 3.62 -10.50
N ALA A 5 -7.08 3.40 -11.56
CA ALA A 5 -5.63 3.30 -11.54
C ALA A 5 -5.09 4.03 -12.78
N VAL A 6 -3.99 4.76 -12.64
CA VAL A 6 -3.31 5.46 -13.75
C VAL A 6 -1.83 5.15 -13.72
N PHE A 7 -1.26 4.86 -14.89
CA PHE A 7 0.16 4.66 -15.09
C PHE A 7 0.89 6.02 -15.12
N LEU A 8 2.10 6.09 -14.56
CA LEU A 8 2.93 7.30 -14.55
C LEU A 8 3.80 7.37 -15.81
N ALA A 9 3.47 8.29 -16.72
CA ALA A 9 4.43 8.88 -17.64
C ALA A 9 4.26 10.40 -17.62
N ARG A 10 5.09 11.09 -16.83
CA ARG A 10 5.35 12.54 -16.86
C ARG A 10 4.19 13.46 -17.36
N TYR A 11 3.00 13.58 -16.77
CA TYR A 11 2.11 14.73 -17.08
C TYR A 11 1.15 15.08 -15.93
N LYS A 12 0.78 16.37 -15.86
CA LYS A 12 -0.03 17.04 -14.82
C LYS A 12 -1.51 16.60 -14.83
N TYR A 13 -2.17 16.73 -13.66
CA TYR A 13 -3.62 16.54 -13.32
C TYR A 13 -4.06 15.05 -13.21
N ASN A 14 -4.72 14.49 -12.17
CA ASN A 14 -5.37 14.95 -10.93
C ASN A 14 -5.43 13.78 -9.88
N VAL A 15 -5.26 14.12 -8.60
CA VAL A 15 -5.73 13.44 -7.35
C VAL A 15 -5.08 12.10 -6.89
N THR A 16 -4.84 12.05 -5.56
CA THR A 16 -3.81 11.35 -4.78
C THR A 16 -3.47 9.90 -5.13
N VAL A 17 -2.32 9.73 -5.79
CA VAL A 17 -1.36 8.62 -5.66
C VAL A 17 -0.14 9.22 -4.95
N VAL A 18 0.45 8.58 -3.93
CA VAL A 18 1.70 9.11 -3.35
C VAL A 18 2.79 8.07 -3.29
N ILE A 19 3.58 7.97 -4.36
CA ILE A 19 4.93 7.35 -4.37
C ILE A 19 5.76 8.11 -5.42
N SER A 20 6.93 8.73 -5.19
CA SER A 20 8.10 8.42 -4.31
C SER A 20 8.91 9.70 -3.94
N PRO A 21 9.91 9.67 -3.01
CA PRO A 21 11.08 10.57 -3.06
C PRO A 21 11.96 10.20 -4.29
N PRO A 22 12.84 11.04 -4.92
CA PRO A 22 13.91 11.84 -4.28
C PRO A 22 14.36 13.16 -4.99
N LYS A 23 14.99 14.11 -4.28
CA LYS A 23 16.02 15.00 -4.89
C LYS A 23 17.16 15.27 -3.90
N THR A 24 18.37 14.87 -4.31
CA THR A 24 19.70 15.30 -3.81
C THR A 24 19.95 15.18 -2.31
N TYR A 25 20.69 14.15 -1.91
CA TYR A 25 21.59 14.26 -0.76
C TYR A 25 22.61 15.36 -1.04
N LYS A 26 22.40 16.53 -0.44
CA LYS A 26 23.41 17.45 0.13
C LYS A 26 22.73 18.77 0.45
N VAL A 27 22.09 18.86 1.62
CA VAL A 27 22.24 20.02 2.51
C VAL A 27 22.13 19.49 3.93
N ALA A 28 23.19 19.69 4.71
CA ALA A 28 23.15 19.48 6.14
C ALA A 28 22.13 20.46 6.73
N GLN A 29 21.01 19.96 7.27
CA GLN A 29 20.14 20.75 8.12
C GLN A 29 19.75 19.97 9.37
N LYS A 30 19.76 20.73 10.47
CA LYS A 30 19.86 20.31 11.86
C LYS A 30 18.74 19.34 12.27
N LYS A 31 19.11 18.36 13.12
CA LYS A 31 18.19 17.49 13.86
C LYS A 31 17.10 18.33 14.55
N LYS A 32 15.90 18.35 13.99
CA LYS A 32 14.66 18.66 14.72
C LYS A 32 14.08 17.34 15.25
N ALA A 33 13.43 17.41 16.40
CA ALA A 33 12.83 16.27 17.09
C ALA A 33 11.92 15.45 16.14
N THR A 34 12.23 14.15 16.04
CA THR A 34 11.43 13.04 15.47
C THR A 34 10.29 13.42 14.53
N GLU A 35 10.60 13.76 13.27
CA GLU A 35 9.62 13.68 12.19
C GLU A 35 9.28 12.19 11.96
N GLY A 36 7.99 11.83 12.04
CA GLY A 36 7.50 10.49 11.75
C GLY A 36 7.80 10.04 10.31
N LEU A 37 7.68 8.74 10.05
CA LEU A 37 7.83 8.16 8.72
C LEU A 37 6.74 8.62 7.76
N LEU A 38 5.55 8.94 8.27
CA LEU A 38 4.42 9.46 7.53
C LEU A 38 4.28 10.98 7.74
N PRO A 39 4.18 11.76 6.66
CA PRO A 39 3.80 13.17 6.78
C PRO A 39 2.43 13.33 7.44
N ALA A 40 2.23 14.40 8.22
CA ALA A 40 0.95 14.70 8.86
C ALA A 40 -0.22 14.72 7.86
N THR A 41 -0.02 15.33 6.69
CA THR A 41 -1.04 15.34 5.62
C THR A 41 -1.43 13.95 5.11
N THR A 42 -0.53 12.97 5.20
CA THR A 42 -0.85 11.58 4.86
C THR A 42 -1.70 10.95 5.95
N LEU A 43 -1.39 11.22 7.23
CA LEU A 43 -2.19 10.75 8.36
C LEU A 43 -3.62 11.32 8.31
N ASP A 44 -3.77 12.61 8.00
CA ASP A 44 -5.09 13.25 7.85
C ASP A 44 -5.93 12.56 6.76
N LYS A 45 -5.35 12.33 5.58
CA LYS A 45 -6.01 11.62 4.48
C LYS A 45 -6.39 10.18 4.82
N ILE A 46 -5.58 9.50 5.63
CA ILE A 46 -5.92 8.15 6.11
C ILE A 46 -7.15 8.24 7.02
N GLY A 47 -7.20 9.21 7.94
CA GLY A 47 -8.36 9.45 8.80
C GLY A 47 -9.63 9.71 7.98
N GLU A 48 -9.58 10.65 7.05
CA GLU A 48 -10.70 10.95 6.12
C GLU A 48 -11.12 9.72 5.31
N GLY A 49 -10.14 8.96 4.81
CA GLY A 49 -10.36 7.74 4.04
C GLY A 49 -11.08 6.66 4.85
N VAL A 50 -10.70 6.47 6.11
CA VAL A 50 -11.33 5.49 7.01
C VAL A 50 -12.78 5.89 7.32
N VAL A 51 -13.08 7.17 7.50
CA VAL A 51 -14.48 7.62 7.70
C VAL A 51 -15.35 7.28 6.48
N SER A 52 -14.81 7.46 5.27
CA SER A 52 -15.56 7.37 4.02
C SER A 52 -15.56 5.98 3.36
N HIS A 53 -14.59 5.12 3.66
CA HIS A 53 -14.39 3.84 2.96
C HIS A 53 -14.16 2.66 3.93
N PRO A 54 -14.60 1.44 3.56
CA PRO A 54 -14.34 0.24 4.37
C PRO A 54 -12.86 -0.15 4.40
N PHE A 55 -12.10 0.21 3.37
CA PHE A 55 -10.67 -0.08 3.25
C PHE A 55 -9.90 1.17 2.81
N VAL A 56 -8.76 1.41 3.45
CA VAL A 56 -7.74 2.36 2.95
C VAL A 56 -6.50 1.55 2.56
N LEU A 57 -6.09 1.66 1.30
CA LEU A 57 -5.01 0.86 0.71
C LEU A 57 -3.77 1.73 0.50
N LEU A 58 -2.65 1.36 1.12
CA LEU A 58 -1.41 2.13 1.09
C LEU A 58 -0.28 1.30 0.48
N GLN A 59 0.09 1.59 -0.76
CA GLN A 59 1.32 1.06 -1.37
C GLN A 59 2.54 1.81 -0.81
N VAL A 60 3.62 1.09 -0.51
CA VAL A 60 4.87 1.65 0.03
C VAL A 60 6.04 1.21 -0.85
N ASN A 61 6.79 2.19 -1.38
CA ASN A 61 8.03 1.92 -2.10
C ASN A 61 9.24 1.98 -1.17
N PHE A 62 10.01 0.90 -1.15
CA PHE A 62 11.27 0.81 -0.46
C PHE A 62 12.42 0.97 -1.45
N GLY A 63 13.15 2.09 -1.33
CA GLY A 63 14.42 2.29 -2.04
C GLY A 63 14.31 2.49 -3.56
N GLY A 64 13.13 2.79 -4.08
CA GLY A 64 12.87 2.98 -5.51
C GLY A 64 12.52 1.69 -6.26
N THR A 65 12.71 0.51 -5.65
CA THR A 65 12.76 -0.76 -6.38
C THR A 65 11.85 -1.84 -5.82
N HIS A 66 11.51 -1.80 -4.53
CA HIS A 66 10.71 -2.82 -3.88
C HIS A 66 9.39 -2.29 -3.37
N TRP A 67 8.34 -3.11 -3.44
CA TRP A 67 6.98 -2.75 -3.07
C TRP A 67 6.48 -3.59 -1.89
N GLY A 68 5.90 -2.92 -0.89
CA GLY A 68 5.04 -3.53 0.12
C GLY A 68 3.81 -2.67 0.35
N CYS A 69 3.01 -2.98 1.37
CA CYS A 69 1.82 -2.19 1.66
C CYS A 69 1.34 -2.24 3.10
N LEU A 70 0.46 -1.29 3.41
CA LEU A 70 -0.48 -1.37 4.52
C LEU A 70 -1.93 -1.37 4.01
N VAL A 71 -2.84 -1.98 4.76
CA VAL A 71 -4.29 -1.87 4.57
C VAL A 71 -4.94 -1.53 5.90
N VAL A 72 -5.67 -0.42 5.96
CA VAL A 72 -6.58 -0.16 7.08
C VAL A 72 -7.93 -0.77 6.73
N ASP A 73 -8.31 -1.81 7.46
CA ASP A 73 -9.60 -2.50 7.37
C ASP A 73 -10.50 -1.98 8.49
N ARG A 74 -11.45 -1.11 8.13
CA ARG A 74 -12.32 -0.45 9.11
C ARG A 74 -13.27 -1.43 9.78
N GLY A 75 -13.80 -2.39 9.02
CA GLY A 75 -14.77 -3.35 9.50
C GLY A 75 -14.14 -4.31 10.52
N ALA A 76 -12.95 -4.81 10.21
CA ALA A 76 -12.21 -5.71 11.10
C ALA A 76 -11.41 -4.97 12.19
N LYS A 77 -11.32 -3.64 12.12
CA LYS A 77 -10.43 -2.81 12.95
C LYS A 77 -8.98 -3.32 12.91
N LEU A 78 -8.45 -3.54 11.70
CA LEU A 78 -7.08 -4.02 11.48
C LEU A 78 -6.25 -3.05 10.66
N VAL A 79 -4.96 -2.92 11.02
CA VAL A 79 -3.91 -2.38 10.15
C VAL A 79 -3.06 -3.55 9.67
N LYS A 80 -3.33 -4.01 8.45
CA LYS A 80 -2.60 -5.10 7.82
C LYS A 80 -1.30 -4.57 7.23
N MET A 81 -0.20 -5.29 7.38
CA MET A 81 1.10 -4.97 6.81
C MET A 81 1.60 -6.14 5.98
N TYR A 82 2.17 -5.85 4.82
CA TYR A 82 2.59 -6.90 3.92
C TYR A 82 3.83 -6.52 3.10
N ASP A 83 4.78 -7.46 3.06
CA ASP A 83 5.96 -7.42 2.21
C ASP A 83 6.18 -8.84 1.68
N SER A 84 5.99 -9.03 0.37
CA SER A 84 6.12 -10.33 -0.29
C SER A 84 7.55 -10.90 -0.29
N MET A 85 8.57 -10.08 -0.03
CA MET A 85 9.96 -10.53 0.15
C MET A 85 10.33 -10.73 1.63
N GLY A 86 9.44 -10.36 2.55
CA GLY A 86 9.58 -10.62 3.99
C GLY A 86 10.81 -10.01 4.66
N GLY A 87 11.43 -9.00 4.05
CA GLY A 87 12.69 -8.42 4.53
C GLY A 87 12.55 -7.75 5.90
N LYS A 88 13.41 -8.12 6.87
CA LYS A 88 13.35 -7.62 8.26
C LYS A 88 13.28 -6.09 8.36
N ARG A 89 14.07 -5.39 7.54
CA ARG A 89 14.12 -3.91 7.52
C ARG A 89 12.80 -3.29 7.06
N ASN A 90 12.21 -3.81 5.98
CA ASN A 90 10.96 -3.29 5.42
C ASN A 90 9.79 -3.59 6.35
N ARG A 91 9.74 -4.81 6.90
CA ARG A 91 8.77 -5.20 7.93
C ARG A 91 8.79 -4.24 9.12
N LYS A 92 9.98 -3.95 9.66
CA LYS A 92 10.10 -2.98 10.77
C LYS A 92 9.62 -1.59 10.37
N ARG A 93 9.88 -1.17 9.13
CA ARG A 93 9.40 0.11 8.61
C ARG A 93 7.88 0.15 8.49
N LEU A 94 7.26 -0.92 8.00
CA LEU A 94 5.80 -1.06 7.95
C LEU A 94 5.18 -1.03 9.36
N GLN A 95 5.77 -1.74 10.32
CA GLN A 95 5.33 -1.72 11.72
C GLN A 95 5.38 -0.31 12.33
N ASN A 96 6.44 0.44 12.07
CA ASN A 96 6.54 1.82 12.54
C ASN A 96 5.49 2.73 11.88
N MET A 97 5.23 2.57 10.57
CA MET A 97 4.17 3.30 9.88
C MET A 97 2.78 2.94 10.41
N ALA A 98 2.52 1.66 10.68
CA ALA A 98 1.28 1.20 11.30
C ALA A 98 1.09 1.81 12.69
N ALA A 99 2.15 1.87 13.50
CA ALA A 99 2.13 2.52 14.81
C ALA A 99 1.80 4.02 14.71
N GLU A 100 2.33 4.73 13.72
CA GLU A 100 1.98 6.14 13.48
C GLU A 100 0.52 6.32 13.07
N ILE A 101 -0.01 5.44 12.22
CA ILE A 101 -1.43 5.43 11.84
C ILE A 101 -2.33 5.18 13.06
N ARG A 102 -1.94 4.22 13.92
CA ARG A 102 -2.68 3.90 15.16
C ARG A 102 -2.62 5.03 16.18
N ALA A 103 -1.46 5.66 16.35
CA ALA A 103 -1.30 6.78 17.28
C ALA A 103 -1.91 8.09 16.78
N GLY A 104 -2.12 8.23 15.47
CA GLY A 104 -2.72 9.41 14.85
C GLY A 104 -4.20 9.19 14.51
N PRO A 105 -4.55 9.00 13.21
CA PRO A 105 -5.94 9.01 12.75
C PRO A 105 -6.82 7.92 13.36
N LEU A 106 -6.26 6.84 13.90
CA LEU A 106 -7.03 5.75 14.50
C LEU A 106 -7.01 5.72 16.03
N HIS A 107 -6.44 6.73 16.71
CA HIS A 107 -6.14 6.65 18.14
C HIS A 107 -7.33 6.41 19.08
N TYR A 108 -8.53 6.86 18.70
CA TYR A 108 -9.76 6.62 19.47
C TYR A 108 -10.40 5.25 19.22
N ASP A 109 -9.93 4.53 18.19
CA ASP A 109 -10.46 3.24 17.80
C ASP A 109 -9.44 2.14 18.13
N SER A 110 -9.89 1.06 18.77
CA SER A 110 -9.05 -0.09 19.16
C SER A 110 -8.62 -0.96 17.96
N TYR A 111 -7.84 -0.39 17.02
CA TYR A 111 -7.27 -1.12 15.89
C TYR A 111 -6.09 -2.00 16.31
N ASN A 112 -6.03 -3.21 15.75
CA ASN A 112 -4.91 -4.14 15.94
C ASN A 112 -4.03 -4.22 14.68
N ASP A 113 -2.75 -4.51 14.87
CA ASP A 113 -1.84 -4.79 13.78
C ASP A 113 -1.97 -6.26 13.33
N LEU A 114 -1.97 -6.48 12.01
CA LEU A 114 -1.88 -7.81 11.42
C LEU A 114 -0.74 -7.87 10.42
N GLU A 115 0.28 -8.67 10.71
CA GLU A 115 1.30 -8.98 9.73
C GLU A 115 0.82 -10.09 8.80
N VAL A 116 0.68 -9.78 7.52
CA VAL A 116 0.39 -10.77 6.49
C VAL A 116 1.72 -11.38 6.07
N THR A 117 1.90 -12.68 6.28
CA THR A 117 3.16 -13.37 5.99
C THR A 117 3.13 -14.13 4.67
N GLU A 118 1.96 -14.36 4.09
CA GLU A 118 1.79 -15.13 2.86
C GLU A 118 0.83 -14.45 1.88
N PRO A 119 1.01 -14.65 0.57
CA PRO A 119 2.05 -15.48 -0.04
C PRO A 119 3.41 -14.77 -0.16
N MET A 120 4.51 -15.53 -0.10
CA MET A 120 5.85 -15.01 -0.41
C MET A 120 6.14 -15.04 -1.91
N GLN A 121 6.79 -14.01 -2.43
CA GLN A 121 7.28 -14.01 -3.81
C GLN A 121 8.60 -14.79 -3.92
N THR A 122 8.80 -15.43 -5.06
CA THR A 122 10.03 -16.17 -5.37
C THR A 122 10.84 -15.55 -6.51
N ASP A 123 10.29 -14.55 -7.19
CA ASP A 123 10.96 -13.77 -8.24
C ASP A 123 11.45 -12.40 -7.72
N SER A 124 12.06 -11.62 -8.62
CA SER A 124 12.67 -10.33 -8.29
C SER A 124 11.82 -9.12 -8.66
N ASP A 125 10.71 -9.30 -9.39
CA ASP A 125 9.98 -8.21 -10.04
C ASP A 125 8.46 -8.20 -9.80
N SER A 126 7.92 -9.18 -9.06
CA SER A 126 6.47 -9.27 -8.84
C SER A 126 5.97 -8.57 -7.58
N CYS A 127 6.82 -7.91 -6.79
CA CYS A 127 6.42 -7.30 -5.51
C CYS A 127 5.18 -6.39 -5.62
N GLY A 128 5.08 -5.59 -6.68
CA GLY A 128 3.88 -4.77 -6.95
C GLY A 128 2.62 -5.62 -7.21
N VAL A 129 2.75 -6.73 -7.95
CA VAL A 129 1.64 -7.65 -8.24
C VAL A 129 1.14 -8.31 -6.95
N PHE A 130 2.03 -8.72 -6.06
CA PHE A 130 1.67 -9.28 -4.76
C PHE A 130 0.94 -8.24 -3.88
N VAL A 131 1.39 -6.99 -3.86
CA VAL A 131 0.69 -5.88 -3.18
C VAL A 131 -0.74 -5.72 -3.72
N TYR A 132 -0.90 -5.64 -5.04
CA TYR A 132 -2.22 -5.50 -5.66
C TYR A 132 -3.10 -6.73 -5.45
N ARG A 133 -2.53 -7.93 -5.38
CA ARG A 133 -3.26 -9.14 -5.00
C ARG A 133 -3.85 -8.99 -3.60
N LEU A 134 -3.06 -8.58 -2.61
CA LEU A 134 -3.56 -8.40 -1.24
C LEU A 134 -4.70 -7.37 -1.20
N PHE A 135 -4.52 -6.25 -1.89
CA PHE A 135 -5.58 -5.24 -2.02
C PHE A 135 -6.85 -5.83 -2.62
N TRP A 136 -6.74 -6.60 -3.70
CA TRP A 136 -7.87 -7.25 -4.34
C TRP A 136 -8.57 -8.19 -3.36
N THR A 137 -7.84 -9.05 -2.65
CA THR A 137 -8.44 -9.98 -1.68
C THR A 137 -9.21 -9.29 -0.56
N CYS A 138 -8.86 -8.04 -0.21
CA CYS A 138 -9.61 -7.26 0.77
C CYS A 138 -10.97 -6.80 0.22
N VAL A 139 -11.04 -6.41 -1.04
CA VAL A 139 -12.23 -5.76 -1.62
C VAL A 139 -13.11 -6.69 -2.45
N SER A 140 -12.65 -7.90 -2.79
CA SER A 140 -13.42 -8.85 -3.59
C SER A 140 -13.04 -10.31 -3.33
N SER A 141 -14.07 -11.15 -3.17
CA SER A 141 -13.94 -12.61 -3.11
C SER A 141 -13.49 -13.24 -4.44
N LYS A 142 -13.49 -12.47 -5.55
CA LYS A 142 -13.04 -12.93 -6.87
C LYS A 142 -11.53 -12.77 -7.09
N ALA A 143 -10.79 -12.33 -6.07
CA ALA A 143 -9.34 -12.17 -6.18
C ALA A 143 -8.65 -13.51 -6.49
N PRO A 144 -7.74 -13.55 -7.48
CA PRO A 144 -7.03 -14.79 -7.80
C PRO A 144 -6.13 -15.25 -6.65
N SER A 145 -6.19 -16.54 -6.32
CA SER A 145 -5.39 -17.13 -5.23
C SER A 145 -4.01 -17.63 -5.67
N GLY A 146 -3.86 -18.02 -6.94
CA GLY A 146 -2.63 -18.64 -7.46
C GLY A 146 -1.45 -17.67 -7.59
N VAL A 147 -0.31 -18.05 -6.99
CA VAL A 147 0.95 -17.27 -6.98
C VAL A 147 2.16 -18.05 -7.51
N SER A 148 1.92 -19.17 -8.22
CA SER A 148 2.97 -19.79 -9.04
C SER A 148 3.43 -18.82 -10.14
N PRO A 149 4.58 -19.04 -10.80
CA PRO A 149 5.00 -18.16 -11.91
C PRO A 149 3.94 -17.97 -13.00
N ALA A 150 3.24 -19.05 -13.37
CA ALA A 150 2.09 -18.99 -14.28
C ALA A 150 0.89 -18.26 -13.64
N GLY A 151 0.64 -18.47 -12.35
CA GLY A 151 -0.40 -17.78 -11.59
C GLY A 151 -0.19 -16.27 -11.50
N VAL A 152 1.04 -15.81 -11.26
CA VAL A 152 1.42 -14.39 -11.25
C VAL A 152 1.22 -13.77 -12.64
N THR A 153 1.61 -14.49 -13.70
CA THR A 153 1.36 -14.04 -15.08
C THR A 153 -0.14 -13.89 -15.35
N LYS A 154 -0.94 -14.89 -14.96
CA LYS A 154 -2.40 -14.82 -15.07
C LYS A 154 -2.98 -13.65 -14.25
N LEU A 155 -2.47 -13.42 -13.04
CA LEU A 155 -2.91 -12.32 -12.19
C LEU A 155 -2.65 -10.95 -12.83
N ARG A 156 -1.49 -10.76 -13.50
CA ARG A 156 -1.21 -9.55 -14.29
C ARG A 156 -2.27 -9.37 -15.39
N TRP A 157 -2.64 -10.45 -16.10
CA TRP A 157 -3.71 -10.41 -17.10
C TRP A 157 -5.08 -10.13 -16.50
N ASP A 158 -5.42 -10.73 -15.36
CA ASP A 158 -6.69 -10.51 -14.67
C ASP A 158 -6.81 -9.04 -14.22
N MET A 159 -5.72 -8.44 -13.74
CA MET A 159 -5.65 -7.00 -13.41
C MET A 159 -5.85 -6.13 -14.64
N LEU A 160 -5.14 -6.42 -15.74
CA LEU A 160 -5.32 -5.69 -17.00
C LEU A 160 -6.76 -5.81 -17.50
N HIS A 161 -7.33 -7.01 -17.50
CA HIS A 161 -8.70 -7.25 -17.93
C HIS A 161 -9.72 -6.53 -17.05
N ALA A 162 -9.47 -6.45 -15.74
CA ALA A 162 -10.30 -5.65 -14.83
C ALA A 162 -10.24 -4.15 -15.20
N ILE A 163 -9.07 -3.62 -15.51
CA ILE A 163 -8.87 -2.24 -15.98
C ILE A 163 -9.62 -2.01 -17.31
N MET A 164 -9.49 -2.92 -18.27
CA MET A 164 -10.14 -2.80 -19.59
C MET A 164 -11.68 -2.83 -19.52
N LYS A 165 -12.24 -3.39 -18.45
CA LYS A 165 -13.69 -3.40 -18.20
C LYS A 165 -14.21 -2.15 -17.50
N VAL A 166 -13.32 -1.28 -17.03
CA VAL A 166 -13.71 0.02 -16.49
C VAL A 166 -14.16 0.88 -17.67
N GLN A 167 -15.47 1.08 -17.79
CA GLN A 167 -16.02 2.02 -18.76
C GLN A 167 -15.58 3.45 -18.38
N PRO A 168 -15.05 4.24 -19.33
CA PRO A 168 -14.84 5.66 -19.12
C PRO A 168 -16.18 6.32 -18.75
N ARG A 169 -16.16 7.17 -17.73
CA ARG A 169 -17.31 8.01 -17.37
C ARG A 169 -17.30 9.28 -18.18
#